data_AF-A0A926YKH2-F1
#
_entry.id   AF-A0A926YKH2-F1
#
_cell.length_a   1.000
_cell.length_b   1.000
_cell.length_c   1.000
_cell.angle_alpha   90.00
_cell.angle_beta   90.00
_cell.angle_gamma   90.00
#
_symmetry.space_group_name_H-M   'P 1'
#
loop_
_entity.id
_entity.type
_entity.pdbx_description
1 polymer ?
#
loop_
_entity_poly.entity_id
_entity_poly.type
_entity_poly.pdbx_seq_one_letter_code
_entity_poly.pdbx_strand_id
1 'polypeptide(L)'
;MKTVSVLTAVFAISILSLAGCQTIREQRLGMTKKCPNCNLRGANLTGFGLENADLKGADLREANLHGVVLDNADLSGANLQRADLGGAWLEHANLQGANVDGANLEQAKLADANLQGASFRNAKLTGAVSSRQTNWCRAIMPSGARSTEPCVTAAATPPSVQPSKLPTPANLPACQLPPALTATSVPSSATRTSPALWRQATLNRTLHHFDYKTDRNARGVVGSVISLALSPNGKLLVSSSAEQIDNDPSANLTRLWNWQTKKVVCTLRGWAAEQPFSPNGQTLAVRLSDPSQKGEQIQFWDLRSGQLQQRFPGTHRLKGISPDSKILIMQADRVGPKVPVQLWALASGTLQHTLLAHTQDIEAIAFTPDGRSLATGSYDGTIRLWNLKTGAAIRTFDARSKVWSIAISPDGKTLVSGHGDFARTWNLKTGQLTHSLKGQATDYVRSVAISPDSQTIATGTHGEIKLWRLRDGALVNTLNNTPAERGRLCASEVWSLKFSPDGQTLASSNCEMINLWNYK
;
A
#
# COMPACT_ATOMS: atom_id res chain seq x y z
N MET A 1 0.30 15.42 52.63
CA MET A 1 -0.61 14.32 52.24
C MET A 1 -1.00 14.50 50.77
N LYS A 2 -0.87 13.41 50.01
CA LYS A 2 -1.37 13.15 48.64
C LYS A 2 -0.60 13.73 47.43
N THR A 3 0.34 12.89 47.01
CA THR A 3 0.84 12.52 45.68
C THR A 3 -0.24 12.18 44.62
N VAL A 4 0.22 11.94 43.37
CA VAL A 4 -0.42 11.41 42.12
C VAL A 4 -0.55 12.50 41.04
N SER A 5 0.00 12.46 39.80
CA SER A 5 0.76 11.48 39.03
C SER A 5 1.45 12.19 37.84
N VAL A 6 2.78 12.24 37.80
CA VAL A 6 3.59 12.53 36.60
C VAL A 6 4.70 11.49 36.56
N LEU A 7 4.44 10.35 35.93
CA LEU A 7 5.42 9.28 35.75
C LEU A 7 5.02 8.43 34.54
N THR A 8 5.47 8.79 33.33
CA THR A 8 5.40 7.89 32.14
C THR A 8 6.33 8.25 30.98
N ALA A 9 7.41 9.04 31.18
CA ALA A 9 8.30 9.43 30.06
C ALA A 9 9.82 9.29 30.30
N VAL A 10 10.28 8.69 31.41
CA VAL A 10 11.73 8.63 31.72
C VAL A 10 12.30 7.20 31.75
N PHE A 11 11.50 6.14 31.60
CA PHE A 11 12.00 4.77 31.74
C PHE A 11 12.59 4.12 30.47
N ALA A 12 12.57 4.77 29.30
CA ALA A 12 13.09 4.19 28.05
C ALA A 12 14.56 4.55 27.72
N ILE A 13 15.18 5.49 28.45
CA ILE A 13 16.51 6.03 28.10
C ILE A 13 17.65 5.40 28.91
N SER A 14 17.36 4.63 29.95
CA SER A 14 18.40 4.18 30.91
C SER A 14 18.93 2.75 30.71
N ILE A 15 18.33 1.91 29.85
CA ILE A 15 18.81 0.52 29.66
C ILE A 15 19.93 0.45 28.61
N LEU A 16 19.93 1.36 27.63
CA LEU A 16 20.95 1.39 26.56
C LEU A 16 22.25 2.11 26.94
N SER A 17 22.26 2.94 27.99
CA SER A 17 23.47 3.67 28.40
C SER A 17 24.39 2.89 29.35
N LEU A 18 23.94 1.76 29.91
CA LEU A 18 24.69 0.94 30.87
C LEU A 18 25.31 -0.33 30.24
N ALA A 19 24.93 -0.67 29.01
CA ALA A 19 25.31 -1.92 28.34
C ALA A 19 26.66 -1.88 27.58
N GLY A 20 27.53 -0.89 27.83
CA GLY A 20 28.78 -0.72 27.06
C GLY A 20 28.57 -0.42 25.57
N CYS A 21 27.33 -0.14 25.17
CA CYS A 21 26.95 0.17 23.79
C CYS A 21 27.20 1.67 23.53
N GLN A 22 28.36 2.01 22.96
CA GLN A 22 28.65 3.41 22.60
C GLN A 22 27.86 3.95 21.39
N THR A 23 26.97 3.17 20.75
CA THR A 23 26.29 3.62 19.52
C THR A 23 24.88 3.06 19.36
N ILE A 24 23.98 3.36 20.31
CA ILE A 24 22.56 3.58 19.99
C ILE A 24 22.22 4.99 20.45
N ARG A 25 22.91 5.98 19.87
CA ARG A 25 22.46 7.37 19.89
C ARG A 25 21.64 7.59 18.63
N GLU A 26 20.36 7.92 18.80
CA GLU A 26 19.57 8.55 17.76
C GLU A 26 20.22 9.90 17.41
N GLN A 27 21.18 9.88 16.49
CA GLN A 27 21.65 11.07 15.82
C GLN A 27 21.43 10.90 14.32
N ARG A 28 20.62 11.84 13.82
CA ARG A 28 20.41 12.24 12.43
C ARG A 28 21.49 11.72 11.46
N LEU A 29 21.02 11.19 10.32
CA LEU A 29 21.74 10.83 9.10
C LEU A 29 22.15 9.35 9.01
N GLY A 30 21.30 8.54 8.37
CA GLY A 30 21.72 7.47 7.45
C GLY A 30 22.77 6.44 7.88
N MET A 31 22.75 5.95 9.12
CA MET A 31 23.70 4.90 9.55
C MET A 31 22.99 3.65 10.10
N THR A 32 23.43 2.50 9.57
CA THR A 32 23.20 1.12 10.02
C THR A 32 23.19 0.96 11.54
N LYS A 33 22.22 0.22 12.09
CA LYS A 33 22.10 -0.15 13.51
C LYS A 33 23.20 -1.18 13.84
N LYS A 34 24.40 -0.72 14.18
CA LYS A 34 25.57 -1.60 14.43
C LYS A 34 25.80 -1.80 15.92
N CYS A 35 25.74 -3.05 16.34
CA CYS A 35 26.07 -3.54 17.68
C CYS A 35 26.79 -4.92 17.66
N PRO A 36 27.88 -5.08 16.90
CA PRO A 36 28.62 -6.34 16.91
C PRO A 36 29.24 -6.58 18.30
N ASN A 37 29.13 -7.80 18.81
CA ASN A 37 29.63 -8.28 20.10
C ASN A 37 29.09 -7.50 21.33
N CYS A 38 27.98 -6.79 21.18
CA CYS A 38 27.34 -6.09 22.29
C CYS A 38 26.74 -7.05 23.33
N ASN A 39 26.70 -6.63 24.58
CA ASN A 39 25.95 -7.33 25.63
C ASN A 39 24.53 -6.76 25.73
N LEU A 40 23.56 -7.52 25.24
CA LEU A 40 22.13 -7.24 25.28
C LEU A 40 21.38 -8.33 26.07
N ARG A 41 22.08 -9.01 26.99
CA ARG A 41 21.48 -10.07 27.81
C ARG A 41 20.30 -9.54 28.62
N GLY A 42 19.17 -10.24 28.55
CA GLY A 42 17.94 -9.86 29.24
C GLY A 42 17.30 -8.57 28.73
N ALA A 43 17.81 -7.97 27.65
CA ALA A 43 17.27 -6.73 27.12
C ALA A 43 15.86 -6.93 26.58
N ASN A 44 14.96 -5.98 26.86
CA ASN A 44 13.66 -5.92 26.19
C ASN A 44 13.77 -5.08 24.93
N LEU A 45 13.71 -5.75 23.79
CA LEU A 45 13.87 -5.17 22.45
C LEU A 45 12.57 -5.17 21.65
N THR A 46 11.45 -5.50 22.29
CA THR A 46 10.11 -5.39 21.67
C THR A 46 9.83 -3.96 21.19
N GLY A 47 9.26 -3.84 19.99
CA GLY A 47 8.93 -2.54 19.38
C GLY A 47 10.09 -1.79 18.72
N PHE A 48 11.34 -2.27 18.86
CA PHE A 48 12.45 -1.78 18.07
C PHE A 48 12.42 -2.43 16.67
N GLY A 49 12.55 -1.61 15.62
CA GLY A 49 12.92 -2.15 14.31
C GLY A 49 14.41 -2.45 14.34
N LEU A 50 14.81 -3.70 14.11
CA LEU A 50 16.22 -4.11 14.01
C LEU A 50 16.51 -4.67 12.61
N GLU A 51 15.72 -4.27 11.61
CA GLU A 51 15.97 -4.58 10.21
C GLU A 51 17.34 -4.05 9.78
N ASN A 52 18.10 -4.89 9.06
CA ASN A 52 19.48 -4.61 8.65
C ASN A 52 20.46 -4.31 9.81
N ALA A 53 20.12 -4.69 11.05
CA ALA A 53 21.02 -4.51 12.18
C ALA A 53 22.23 -5.44 12.08
N ASP A 54 23.40 -4.93 12.45
CA ASP A 54 24.62 -5.73 12.61
C ASP A 54 24.75 -6.10 14.09
N LEU A 55 24.29 -7.30 14.44
CA LEU A 55 24.28 -7.88 15.79
C LEU A 55 25.24 -9.09 15.86
N LYS A 56 26.25 -9.12 14.99
CA LYS A 56 27.20 -10.21 14.88
C LYS A 56 27.87 -10.48 16.21
N GLY A 57 27.81 -11.72 16.71
CA GLY A 57 28.40 -12.12 17.98
C GLY A 57 27.78 -11.48 19.22
N ALA A 58 26.65 -10.76 19.10
CA ALA A 58 26.00 -10.14 20.24
C ALA A 58 25.53 -11.19 21.27
N ASP A 59 25.63 -10.85 22.56
CA ASP A 59 25.06 -11.63 23.64
C ASP A 59 23.61 -11.19 23.88
N LEU A 60 22.66 -11.95 23.37
CA LEU A 60 21.21 -11.74 23.45
C LEU A 60 20.54 -12.81 24.32
N ARG A 61 21.29 -13.44 25.23
CA ARG A 61 20.74 -14.46 26.13
C ARG A 61 19.56 -13.89 26.90
N GLU A 62 18.47 -14.64 27.00
CA GLU A 62 17.27 -14.24 27.76
C GLU A 62 16.65 -12.91 27.29
N ALA A 63 17.05 -12.37 26.14
CA ALA A 63 16.49 -11.12 25.61
C ALA A 63 15.05 -11.35 25.13
N ASN A 64 14.22 -10.32 25.27
CA ASN A 64 12.86 -10.31 24.72
C ASN A 64 12.86 -9.63 23.35
N LEU A 65 12.78 -10.44 22.30
CA LEU A 65 12.72 -10.08 20.88
C LEU A 65 11.35 -10.45 20.27
N HIS A 66 10.31 -10.59 21.09
CA HIS A 66 9.00 -11.03 20.63
C HIS A 66 8.42 -10.05 19.58
N GLY A 67 8.08 -10.56 18.40
CA GLY A 67 7.53 -9.78 17.28
C GLY A 67 8.48 -8.74 16.69
N VAL A 68 9.78 -8.78 17.03
CA VAL A 68 10.77 -7.83 16.53
C VAL A 68 11.07 -8.10 15.06
N VAL A 69 11.23 -7.03 14.29
CA VAL A 69 11.65 -7.12 12.88
C VAL A 69 13.17 -7.17 12.83
N LEU A 70 13.71 -8.33 12.44
CA LEU A 70 15.13 -8.64 12.25
C LEU A 70 15.42 -9.00 10.77
N ASP A 71 14.56 -8.56 9.85
CA ASP A 71 14.73 -8.82 8.42
C ASP A 71 16.09 -8.32 7.94
N ASN A 72 16.83 -9.19 7.25
CA ASN A 72 18.19 -8.94 6.77
C ASN A 72 19.21 -8.54 7.87
N ALA A 73 18.93 -8.84 9.14
CA ALA A 73 19.88 -8.58 10.24
C ALA A 73 21.02 -9.62 10.23
N ASP A 74 22.24 -9.18 10.59
CA ASP A 74 23.38 -10.07 10.80
C ASP A 74 23.48 -10.46 12.28
N LEU A 75 23.08 -11.68 12.59
CA LEU A 75 23.16 -12.33 13.90
C LEU A 75 24.20 -13.46 13.90
N SER A 76 25.15 -13.45 12.95
CA SER A 76 26.12 -14.53 12.84
C SER A 76 26.95 -14.66 14.12
N GLY A 77 27.03 -15.89 14.64
CA GLY A 77 27.68 -16.19 15.92
C GLY A 77 27.04 -15.57 17.16
N ALA A 78 25.87 -14.92 17.06
CA ALA A 78 25.19 -14.33 18.21
C ALA A 78 24.73 -15.42 19.20
N ASN A 79 24.65 -15.05 20.48
CA ASN A 79 24.16 -15.93 21.54
C ASN A 79 22.73 -15.55 21.93
N LEU A 80 21.76 -16.29 21.40
CA LEU A 80 20.31 -16.12 21.60
C LEU A 80 19.74 -17.16 22.58
N GLN A 81 20.58 -17.76 23.44
CA GLN A 81 20.13 -18.81 24.33
C GLN A 81 18.98 -18.33 25.22
N ARG A 82 17.86 -19.07 25.24
CA ARG A 82 16.63 -18.73 25.99
C ARG A 82 16.02 -17.37 25.65
N ALA A 83 16.38 -16.76 24.52
CA ALA A 83 15.72 -15.54 24.06
C ALA A 83 14.28 -15.81 23.64
N ASP A 84 13.40 -14.81 23.78
CA ASP A 84 12.05 -14.87 23.24
C ASP A 84 12.00 -14.22 21.84
N LEU A 85 11.97 -15.03 20.81
CA LEU A 85 11.85 -14.66 19.39
C LEU A 85 10.45 -15.01 18.85
N GLY A 86 9.46 -15.22 19.73
CA GLY A 86 8.10 -15.57 19.30
C GLY A 86 7.54 -14.53 18.33
N GLY A 87 7.07 -14.96 17.17
CA GLY A 87 6.56 -14.09 16.10
C GLY A 87 7.59 -13.13 15.49
N ALA A 88 8.88 -13.25 15.82
CA ALA A 88 9.93 -12.39 15.26
C ALA A 88 10.06 -12.59 13.74
N TRP A 89 10.39 -11.52 13.01
CA TRP A 89 10.59 -11.57 11.57
C TRP A 89 12.08 -11.67 11.27
N LEU A 90 12.55 -12.90 11.04
CA LEU A 90 13.94 -13.24 10.75
C LEU A 90 14.12 -13.59 9.26
N GLU A 91 13.22 -13.11 8.39
CA GLU A 91 13.36 -13.34 6.95
C GLU A 91 14.69 -12.76 6.46
N HIS A 92 15.40 -13.50 5.61
CA HIS A 92 16.73 -13.12 5.10
C HIS A 92 17.83 -12.88 6.17
N ALA A 93 17.55 -13.13 7.46
CA ALA A 93 18.51 -12.87 8.52
C ALA A 93 19.66 -13.87 8.48
N ASN A 94 20.86 -13.42 8.85
CA ASN A 94 22.04 -14.28 8.93
C ASN A 94 22.25 -14.76 10.36
N LEU A 95 21.88 -16.00 10.67
CA LEU A 95 22.11 -16.65 11.96
C LEU A 95 23.23 -17.71 11.89
N GLN A 96 24.13 -17.62 10.91
CA GLN A 96 25.19 -18.60 10.74
C GLN A 96 25.99 -18.80 12.04
N GLY A 97 26.04 -20.04 12.53
CA GLY A 97 26.73 -20.41 13.77
C GLY A 97 26.17 -19.79 15.05
N ALA A 98 24.97 -19.20 15.03
CA ALA A 98 24.35 -18.64 16.21
C ALA A 98 23.94 -19.73 17.22
N ASN A 99 24.00 -19.40 18.51
CA ASN A 99 23.48 -20.25 19.57
C ASN A 99 22.04 -19.86 19.91
N VAL A 100 21.08 -20.62 19.43
CA VAL A 100 19.63 -20.40 19.59
C VAL A 100 19.02 -21.44 20.56
N ASP A 101 19.86 -22.08 21.38
CA ASP A 101 19.44 -23.16 22.27
C ASP A 101 18.42 -22.67 23.31
N GLY A 102 17.31 -23.40 23.46
CA GLY A 102 16.24 -23.11 24.40
C GLY A 102 15.44 -21.84 24.11
N ALA A 103 15.66 -21.18 22.97
CA ALA A 103 14.92 -19.98 22.59
C ALA A 103 13.48 -20.31 22.18
N ASN A 104 12.59 -19.33 22.34
CA ASN A 104 11.22 -19.41 21.84
C ASN A 104 11.15 -18.83 20.42
N LEU A 105 10.90 -19.64 19.39
CA LEU A 105 10.69 -19.20 18.01
C LEU A 105 9.28 -19.56 17.51
N GLU A 106 8.30 -19.70 18.42
CA GLU A 106 6.92 -19.98 18.02
C GLU A 106 6.41 -18.90 17.08
N GLN A 107 5.82 -19.30 15.94
CA GLN A 107 5.34 -18.38 14.88
C GLN A 107 6.41 -17.45 14.27
N ALA A 108 7.71 -17.70 14.50
CA ALA A 108 8.77 -16.89 13.90
C ALA A 108 8.81 -17.07 12.38
N LYS A 109 9.09 -15.99 11.65
CA LYS A 109 9.26 -16.03 10.19
C LYS A 109 10.75 -16.21 9.86
N LEU A 110 11.13 -17.36 9.31
CA LEU A 110 12.51 -17.77 9.00
C LEU A 110 12.74 -17.94 7.49
N ALA A 111 11.80 -17.51 6.64
CA ALA A 111 11.93 -17.63 5.19
C ALA A 111 13.26 -17.01 4.71
N ASP A 112 14.00 -17.77 3.92
CA ASP A 112 15.28 -17.35 3.31
C ASP A 112 16.40 -16.98 4.31
N ALA A 113 16.23 -17.27 5.61
CA ALA A 113 17.26 -17.05 6.61
C ALA A 113 18.46 -18.01 6.43
N ASN A 114 19.67 -17.53 6.75
CA ASN A 114 20.86 -18.36 6.79
C ASN A 114 21.07 -18.94 8.19
N LEU A 115 20.69 -20.21 8.40
CA LEU A 115 20.78 -20.90 9.70
C LEU A 115 21.97 -21.87 9.75
N GLN A 116 22.92 -21.75 8.82
CA GLN A 116 23.99 -22.71 8.65
C GLN A 116 24.80 -22.88 9.94
N GLY A 117 24.87 -24.11 10.44
CA GLY A 117 25.62 -24.44 11.67
C GLY A 117 25.07 -23.82 12.95
N ALA A 118 23.89 -23.18 12.93
CA ALA A 118 23.25 -22.67 14.13
C ALA A 118 22.74 -23.81 15.02
N SER A 119 22.70 -23.60 16.33
CA SER A 119 22.20 -24.58 17.30
C SER A 119 20.82 -24.20 17.81
N PHE A 120 19.86 -25.12 17.76
CA PHE A 120 18.48 -24.94 18.19
C PHE A 120 18.06 -25.96 19.25
N ARG A 121 18.99 -26.54 20.03
CA ARG A 121 18.66 -27.59 21.01
C ARG A 121 17.59 -27.08 21.98
N ASN A 122 16.52 -27.84 22.16
CA ASN A 122 15.39 -27.46 23.02
C ASN A 122 14.69 -26.14 22.63
N ALA A 123 14.94 -25.58 21.44
CA ALA A 123 14.22 -24.41 20.96
C ALA A 123 12.79 -24.77 20.54
N LYS A 124 11.85 -23.86 20.73
CA LYS A 124 10.45 -24.04 20.32
C LYS A 124 10.23 -23.47 18.93
N LEU A 125 9.85 -24.30 17.95
CA LEU A 125 9.62 -23.89 16.56
C LEU A 125 8.17 -24.08 16.11
N THR A 126 7.21 -24.22 17.03
CA THR A 126 5.81 -24.51 16.64
C THR A 126 5.23 -23.34 15.83
N GLY A 127 4.75 -23.66 14.63
CA GLY A 127 4.25 -22.65 13.69
C GLY A 127 5.30 -21.70 13.11
N ALA A 128 6.59 -21.92 13.36
CA ALA A 128 7.64 -21.18 12.67
C ALA A 128 7.58 -21.48 11.16
N VAL A 129 7.65 -20.43 10.34
CA VAL A 129 7.48 -20.54 8.88
C VAL A 129 8.85 -20.38 8.22
N SER A 130 9.32 -21.42 7.52
CA SER A 130 10.54 -21.39 6.71
C SER A 130 10.20 -21.56 5.22
N SER A 131 11.11 -21.13 4.34
CA SER A 131 11.00 -21.35 2.89
C SER A 131 11.87 -22.54 2.47
N ARG A 132 11.84 -22.91 1.18
CA ARG A 132 12.78 -23.91 0.63
C ARG A 132 14.22 -23.38 0.49
N GLN A 133 14.44 -22.08 0.65
CA GLN A 133 15.76 -21.44 0.52
C GLN A 133 16.37 -21.12 1.89
N THR A 134 15.63 -21.28 2.98
CA THR A 134 16.18 -21.20 4.34
C THR A 134 17.29 -22.24 4.49
N ASN A 135 18.52 -21.80 4.79
CA ASN A 135 19.70 -22.66 4.81
C ASN A 135 19.84 -23.34 6.16
N TRP A 136 19.34 -24.57 6.30
CA TRP A 136 19.53 -25.35 7.52
C TRP A 136 20.80 -26.19 7.52
N CYS A 137 21.73 -26.01 6.57
CA CYS A 137 22.88 -26.90 6.47
C CYS A 137 23.68 -26.95 7.78
N ARG A 138 23.95 -28.16 8.28
CA ARG A 138 24.69 -28.41 9.53
C ARG A 138 24.06 -27.79 10.78
N ALA A 139 22.86 -27.22 10.71
CA ALA A 139 22.14 -26.73 11.88
C ALA A 139 21.85 -27.89 12.84
N ILE A 140 21.83 -27.64 14.15
CA ILE A 140 21.47 -28.62 15.17
C ILE A 140 20.00 -28.36 15.52
N MET A 141 19.13 -29.32 15.21
CA MET A 141 17.68 -29.19 15.42
C MET A 141 17.29 -29.30 16.90
N PRO A 142 16.03 -28.99 17.28
CA PRO A 142 15.59 -29.10 18.68
C PRO A 142 15.82 -30.45 19.35
N SER A 143 15.74 -31.54 18.58
CA SER A 143 16.03 -32.91 19.04
C SER A 143 17.52 -33.19 19.29
N GLY A 144 18.41 -32.27 18.93
CA GLY A 144 19.86 -32.45 18.97
C GLY A 144 20.46 -33.12 17.72
N ALA A 145 19.62 -33.59 16.79
CA ALA A 145 20.09 -34.11 15.51
C ALA A 145 20.64 -33.00 14.62
N ARG A 146 21.69 -33.27 13.86
CA ARG A 146 22.17 -32.36 12.82
C ARG A 146 21.28 -32.47 11.58
N SER A 147 20.95 -31.32 10.99
CA SER A 147 20.27 -31.24 9.71
C SER A 147 21.07 -31.97 8.63
N THR A 148 20.34 -32.72 7.79
CA THR A 148 20.87 -33.45 6.65
C THR A 148 20.81 -32.65 5.35
N GLU A 149 20.38 -31.39 5.40
CA GLU A 149 20.34 -30.53 4.22
C GLU A 149 21.75 -30.31 3.65
N PRO A 150 21.93 -30.37 2.32
CA PRO A 150 23.22 -30.16 1.68
C PRO A 150 23.66 -28.71 1.86
N CYS A 151 24.94 -28.52 2.20
CA CYS A 151 25.53 -27.19 2.25
C CYS A 151 25.65 -26.67 0.83
N VAL A 152 24.80 -25.71 0.48
CA VAL A 152 25.04 -24.87 -0.69
C VAL A 152 26.23 -23.98 -0.32
N THR A 153 27.35 -24.13 -1.01
CA THR A 153 28.48 -23.21 -0.87
C THR A 153 27.96 -21.79 -1.09
N ALA A 154 28.20 -20.91 -0.12
CA ALA A 154 28.00 -19.48 -0.24
C ALA A 154 28.54 -19.02 -1.61
N ALA A 155 27.64 -18.61 -2.51
CA ALA A 155 28.03 -17.61 -3.49
C ALA A 155 28.61 -16.46 -2.66
N ALA A 156 29.82 -16.03 -3.02
CA ALA A 156 30.57 -14.97 -2.37
C ALA A 156 29.64 -13.88 -1.82
N THR A 157 29.93 -13.39 -0.61
CA THR A 157 29.48 -12.10 -0.04
C THR A 157 28.40 -11.40 -0.87
N PRO A 158 27.16 -11.18 -0.37
CA PRO A 158 26.30 -10.22 -1.05
C PRO A 158 27.15 -8.95 -1.21
N PRO A 159 27.33 -8.44 -2.44
CA PRO A 159 28.22 -7.32 -2.64
C PRO A 159 27.75 -6.24 -1.68
N SER A 160 28.70 -5.57 -1.03
CA SER A 160 28.45 -4.25 -0.48
C SER A 160 27.50 -3.54 -1.42
N VAL A 161 26.33 -3.09 -0.94
CA VAL A 161 25.38 -2.32 -1.75
C VAL A 161 26.03 -0.96 -2.06
N GLN A 162 27.01 -0.98 -2.94
CA GLN A 162 27.11 0.02 -3.97
C GLN A 162 26.03 -0.34 -4.99
N PRO A 163 25.34 0.67 -5.56
CA PRO A 163 24.28 0.45 -6.52
C PRO A 163 24.82 -0.38 -7.70
N SER A 164 24.56 -1.69 -7.69
CA SER A 164 24.95 -2.57 -8.78
C SER A 164 24.13 -2.17 -9.99
N LYS A 165 24.81 -1.92 -11.12
CA LYS A 165 24.22 -1.67 -12.43
C LYS A 165 22.98 -2.54 -12.64
N LEU A 166 21.89 -1.89 -13.05
CA LEU A 166 20.66 -2.54 -13.50
C LEU A 166 21.00 -3.78 -14.35
N PRO A 167 20.33 -4.94 -14.13
CA PRO A 167 20.28 -5.93 -15.19
C PRO A 167 19.68 -5.26 -16.44
N THR A 168 20.12 -5.70 -17.61
CA THR A 168 19.68 -5.24 -18.93
C THR A 168 18.20 -4.85 -18.93
N PRO A 169 17.82 -3.68 -19.49
CA PRO A 169 16.47 -3.11 -19.36
C PRO A 169 15.39 -4.14 -19.70
N ALA A 170 14.69 -4.63 -18.67
CA ALA A 170 13.42 -5.30 -18.87
C ALA A 170 12.44 -4.20 -19.30
N ASN A 171 12.17 -4.11 -20.60
CA ASN A 171 11.10 -3.25 -21.12
C ASN A 171 9.75 -3.77 -20.60
N LEU A 172 8.80 -2.87 -20.34
CA LEU A 172 7.38 -3.23 -20.23
C LEU A 172 7.03 -4.09 -21.45
N PRO A 173 6.69 -5.38 -21.27
CA PRO A 173 6.45 -6.25 -22.41
C PRO A 173 5.25 -5.72 -23.19
N ALA A 174 5.49 -5.38 -24.46
CA ALA A 174 4.49 -5.02 -25.48
C ALA A 174 3.59 -3.79 -25.24
N CYS A 175 3.95 -2.83 -24.37
CA CYS A 175 3.19 -1.57 -24.28
C CYS A 175 3.65 -0.56 -25.35
N GLN A 176 2.85 -0.31 -26.39
CA GLN A 176 3.03 0.85 -27.28
C GLN A 176 2.46 2.11 -26.61
N LEU A 177 3.23 2.69 -25.69
CA LEU A 177 2.82 3.92 -25.00
C LEU A 177 2.67 5.06 -26.03
N PRO A 178 1.63 5.91 -25.93
CA PRO A 178 1.49 7.06 -26.82
C PRO A 178 2.74 7.93 -26.71
N PRO A 179 3.30 8.45 -27.83
CA PRO A 179 4.54 9.20 -27.80
C PRO A 179 4.47 10.38 -26.84
N ALA A 180 5.58 10.67 -26.18
CA ALA A 180 5.74 11.81 -25.29
C ALA A 180 5.57 13.10 -26.10
N LEU A 181 4.36 13.65 -26.13
CA LEU A 181 4.14 14.99 -26.63
C LEU A 181 4.54 15.95 -25.52
N THR A 182 5.64 16.65 -25.76
CA THR A 182 6.14 17.79 -25.00
C THR A 182 4.98 18.71 -24.65
N ALA A 183 5.04 19.30 -23.45
CA ALA A 183 4.08 20.32 -23.02
C ALA A 183 4.17 21.51 -23.99
N THR A 184 3.32 21.52 -25.01
CA THR A 184 3.04 22.74 -25.76
C THR A 184 2.12 23.58 -24.90
N SER A 185 2.63 24.76 -24.55
CA SER A 185 1.86 25.87 -24.00
C SER A 185 0.52 25.98 -24.73
N VAL A 186 -0.56 26.02 -23.96
CA VAL A 186 -1.90 26.39 -24.44
C VAL A 186 -1.79 27.71 -25.21
N PRO A 187 -2.15 27.81 -26.50
CA PRO A 187 -2.28 29.09 -27.15
C PRO A 187 -3.46 29.84 -26.50
N SER A 188 -3.16 30.97 -25.88
CA SER A 188 -4.13 31.93 -25.38
C SER A 188 -4.80 32.68 -26.53
N SER A 189 -5.69 32.02 -27.28
CA SER A 189 -6.69 32.70 -28.11
C SER A 189 -7.62 31.68 -28.77
N ALA A 190 -8.81 31.49 -28.21
CA ALA A 190 -9.97 31.08 -28.99
C ALA A 190 -11.15 31.92 -28.52
N THR A 191 -11.43 32.93 -29.33
CA THR A 191 -12.49 33.91 -29.22
C THR A 191 -13.88 33.26 -29.11
N ARG A 192 -14.67 33.86 -28.23
CA ARG A 192 -16.11 33.75 -28.06
C ARG A 192 -16.86 33.88 -29.41
N THR A 193 -17.59 32.83 -29.80
CA THR A 193 -18.80 32.95 -30.65
C THR A 193 -19.86 31.94 -30.23
N SER A 194 -20.87 32.49 -29.55
CA SER A 194 -22.33 32.24 -29.49
C SER A 194 -22.98 30.85 -29.66
N PRO A 195 -24.15 30.64 -29.00
CA PRO A 195 -24.69 29.33 -28.65
C PRO A 195 -25.75 28.83 -29.64
N ALA A 196 -25.65 27.55 -30.04
CA ALA A 196 -26.70 26.87 -30.78
C ALA A 196 -27.41 25.86 -29.87
N LEU A 197 -28.62 26.26 -29.45
CA LEU A 197 -29.79 25.47 -29.11
C LEU A 197 -29.61 23.95 -28.98
N TRP A 198 -29.50 23.46 -27.73
CA TRP A 198 -29.89 22.10 -27.40
C TRP A 198 -30.89 22.13 -26.25
N ARG A 199 -32.12 21.70 -26.58
CA ARG A 199 -33.26 21.65 -25.66
C ARG A 199 -33.00 20.66 -24.53
N GLN A 200 -33.50 21.04 -23.35
CA GLN A 200 -33.47 20.44 -22.01
C GLN A 200 -33.96 18.97 -21.83
N ALA A 201 -33.72 18.06 -22.77
CA ALA A 201 -34.27 16.70 -22.67
C ALA A 201 -33.23 15.60 -22.92
N THR A 202 -32.36 15.33 -21.94
CA THR A 202 -31.86 13.99 -21.51
C THR A 202 -30.60 14.09 -20.62
N LEU A 203 -30.79 14.43 -19.33
CA LEU A 203 -29.71 14.46 -18.32
C LEU A 203 -29.46 13.08 -17.64
N ASN A 204 -30.10 12.01 -18.15
CA ASN A 204 -30.09 10.65 -17.59
C ASN A 204 -29.62 9.60 -18.60
N ARG A 205 -28.53 9.84 -19.33
CA ARG A 205 -27.92 8.80 -20.19
C ARG A 205 -26.42 8.74 -20.01
N THR A 206 -25.91 7.52 -19.79
CA THR A 206 -24.51 7.15 -19.94
C THR A 206 -24.03 7.65 -21.31
N LEU A 207 -22.98 8.48 -21.35
CA LEU A 207 -22.55 9.09 -22.61
C LEU A 207 -21.86 8.09 -23.52
N HIS A 208 -21.08 7.17 -22.95
CA HIS A 208 -20.37 6.12 -23.68
C HIS A 208 -20.12 4.90 -22.78
N HIS A 209 -20.24 3.71 -23.36
CA HIS A 209 -19.71 2.47 -22.78
C HIS A 209 -18.26 2.32 -23.25
N PHE A 210 -17.33 2.00 -22.34
CA PHE A 210 -16.15 1.25 -22.79
C PHE A 210 -16.64 -0.14 -23.14
N ASP A 211 -16.77 -0.43 -24.43
CA ASP A 211 -17.33 -1.69 -24.88
C ASP A 211 -16.33 -2.82 -24.64
N TYR A 212 -16.50 -3.53 -23.52
CA TYR A 212 -15.80 -4.77 -23.25
C TYR A 212 -16.18 -5.88 -24.27
N LYS A 213 -17.24 -5.67 -25.09
CA LYS A 213 -17.79 -6.70 -25.99
C LYS A 213 -17.03 -6.88 -27.31
N THR A 214 -16.06 -6.04 -27.69
CA THR A 214 -15.31 -6.27 -28.95
C THR A 214 -14.22 -7.33 -28.87
N ASP A 215 -14.01 -7.97 -27.71
CA ASP A 215 -13.20 -9.20 -27.59
C ASP A 215 -14.08 -10.46 -27.51
N ARG A 216 -15.19 -10.48 -28.26
CA ARG A 216 -16.16 -11.60 -28.35
C ARG A 216 -15.66 -12.83 -29.12
N ASN A 217 -14.35 -12.97 -29.33
CA ASN A 217 -13.77 -14.15 -29.98
C ASN A 217 -13.15 -15.16 -29.01
N ALA A 218 -13.20 -14.91 -27.70
CA ALA A 218 -12.98 -15.97 -26.70
C ALA A 218 -14.27 -16.15 -25.89
N ARG A 219 -14.98 -17.26 -26.12
CA ARG A 219 -15.89 -17.80 -25.10
C ARG A 219 -15.08 -17.91 -23.80
N GLY A 220 -15.40 -17.14 -22.76
CA GLY A 220 -14.85 -17.41 -21.42
C GLY A 220 -14.47 -16.22 -20.52
N VAL A 221 -14.37 -14.97 -20.99
CA VAL A 221 -13.85 -13.89 -20.12
C VAL A 221 -14.97 -13.21 -19.30
N VAL A 222 -15.02 -13.51 -18.01
CA VAL A 222 -15.88 -12.89 -16.98
C VAL A 222 -14.95 -12.29 -15.92
N GLY A 223 -15.01 -10.98 -15.65
CA GLY A 223 -14.15 -10.40 -14.62
C GLY A 223 -14.57 -9.06 -14.04
N SER A 224 -14.27 -8.88 -12.75
CA SER A 224 -14.72 -7.82 -11.86
C SER A 224 -13.75 -6.64 -11.82
N VAL A 225 -14.16 -5.41 -12.16
CA VAL A 225 -13.27 -4.21 -12.19
C VAL A 225 -13.19 -3.53 -10.82
N ILE A 226 -12.18 -3.88 -10.04
CA ILE A 226 -12.07 -3.58 -8.61
C ILE A 226 -11.54 -2.17 -8.33
N SER A 227 -10.68 -1.62 -9.21
CA SER A 227 -10.07 -0.30 -9.00
C SER A 227 -9.92 0.48 -10.30
N LEU A 228 -10.03 1.81 -10.20
CA LEU A 228 -9.80 2.77 -11.26
C LEU A 228 -8.85 3.86 -10.78
N ALA A 229 -7.87 4.20 -11.63
CA ALA A 229 -7.04 5.36 -11.44
C ALA A 229 -6.81 6.08 -12.77
N LEU A 230 -7.03 7.40 -12.78
CA LEU A 230 -6.71 8.24 -13.93
C LEU A 230 -5.31 8.80 -13.75
N SER A 231 -4.55 8.83 -14.84
CA SER A 231 -3.28 9.54 -14.85
C SER A 231 -3.55 11.04 -14.68
N PRO A 232 -2.69 11.76 -13.94
CA PRO A 232 -2.85 13.19 -13.67
C PRO A 232 -2.97 14.07 -14.92
N ASN A 233 -2.34 13.66 -16.02
CA ASN A 233 -2.44 14.33 -17.32
C ASN A 233 -3.75 14.03 -18.07
N GLY A 234 -4.64 13.21 -17.51
CA GLY A 234 -5.93 12.84 -18.07
C GLY A 234 -5.84 11.98 -19.34
N LYS A 235 -4.68 11.41 -19.66
CA LYS A 235 -4.45 10.65 -20.90
C LYS A 235 -4.59 9.15 -20.73
N LEU A 236 -4.38 8.62 -19.53
CA LEU A 236 -4.42 7.19 -19.25
C LEU A 236 -5.42 6.89 -18.13
N LEU A 237 -6.10 5.77 -18.24
CA LEU A 237 -6.88 5.16 -17.17
C LEU A 237 -6.26 3.79 -16.89
N VAL A 238 -6.06 3.46 -15.63
CA VAL A 238 -5.72 2.10 -15.19
C VAL A 238 -6.97 1.48 -14.59
N SER A 239 -7.29 0.27 -15.03
CA SER A 239 -8.30 -0.58 -14.41
C SER A 239 -7.66 -1.88 -13.97
N SER A 240 -7.95 -2.32 -12.75
CA SER A 240 -7.60 -3.67 -12.30
C SER A 240 -8.85 -4.54 -12.27
N SER A 241 -8.78 -5.69 -12.92
CA SER A 241 -9.85 -6.68 -13.00
C SER A 241 -9.40 -8.04 -12.46
N ALA A 242 -10.28 -8.70 -11.71
CA ALA A 242 -10.13 -10.12 -11.40
C ALA A 242 -10.87 -10.90 -12.50
N GLU A 243 -10.14 -11.60 -13.37
CA GLU A 243 -10.69 -12.35 -14.51
C GLU A 243 -10.49 -13.85 -14.36
N GLN A 244 -11.48 -14.61 -14.83
CA GLN A 244 -11.36 -16.05 -15.02
C GLN A 244 -10.84 -16.28 -16.45
N ILE A 245 -9.61 -16.79 -16.59
CA ILE A 245 -9.04 -17.22 -17.87
C ILE A 245 -9.00 -18.75 -17.85
N ASP A 246 -9.40 -19.44 -18.92
CA ASP A 246 -9.43 -20.90 -18.96
C ASP A 246 -8.12 -21.52 -18.46
N ASN A 247 -8.22 -22.49 -17.54
CA ASN A 247 -7.16 -23.15 -16.76
C ASN A 247 -6.40 -22.31 -15.70
N ASP A 248 -6.72 -21.03 -15.50
CA ASP A 248 -6.25 -20.22 -14.37
C ASP A 248 -7.41 -19.43 -13.75
N PRO A 249 -8.06 -19.97 -12.71
CA PRO A 249 -9.21 -19.34 -12.05
C PRO A 249 -8.87 -18.07 -11.25
N SER A 250 -7.63 -17.55 -11.33
CA SER A 250 -7.13 -16.44 -10.51
C SER A 250 -6.32 -15.38 -11.28
N ALA A 251 -6.57 -15.20 -12.58
CA ALA A 251 -5.84 -14.24 -13.39
C ALA A 251 -6.28 -12.79 -13.09
N ASN A 252 -5.55 -12.12 -12.20
CA ASN A 252 -5.67 -10.67 -12.02
C ASN A 252 -5.03 -9.96 -13.21
N LEU A 253 -5.76 -9.04 -13.84
CA LEU A 253 -5.26 -8.23 -14.95
C LEU A 253 -5.31 -6.74 -14.60
N THR A 254 -4.29 -6.02 -15.05
CA THR A 254 -4.24 -4.57 -15.01
C THR A 254 -4.19 -4.06 -16.44
N ARG A 255 -5.19 -3.28 -16.86
CA ARG A 255 -5.24 -2.66 -18.19
C ARG A 255 -4.93 -1.18 -18.10
N LEU A 256 -4.06 -0.72 -18.98
CA LEU A 256 -3.87 0.70 -19.27
C LEU A 256 -4.70 1.05 -20.50
N TRP A 257 -5.57 2.04 -20.36
CA TRP A 257 -6.42 2.56 -21.41
C TRP A 257 -5.96 3.95 -21.78
N ASN A 258 -6.01 4.28 -23.07
CA ASN A 258 -5.96 5.66 -23.50
C ASN A 258 -7.32 6.30 -23.22
N TRP A 259 -7.33 7.32 -22.39
CA TRP A 259 -8.55 8.01 -21.97
C TRP A 259 -9.26 8.73 -23.11
N GLN A 260 -8.52 9.22 -24.12
CA GLN A 260 -9.12 9.95 -25.24
C GLN A 260 -9.69 8.97 -26.27
N THR A 261 -8.90 7.98 -26.70
CA THR A 261 -9.30 7.03 -27.75
C THR A 261 -10.14 5.88 -27.23
N LYS A 262 -10.21 5.72 -25.90
CA LYS A 262 -10.92 4.66 -25.18
C LYS A 262 -10.41 3.25 -25.49
N LYS A 263 -9.19 3.12 -26.04
CA LYS A 263 -8.56 1.83 -26.39
C LYS A 263 -7.58 1.35 -25.32
N VAL A 264 -7.48 0.04 -25.15
CA VAL A 264 -6.43 -0.58 -24.33
C VAL A 264 -5.07 -0.35 -25.01
N VAL A 265 -4.16 0.25 -24.27
CA VAL A 265 -2.76 0.50 -24.64
C VAL A 265 -1.89 -0.66 -24.19
N CYS A 266 -2.20 -1.24 -23.03
CA CYS A 266 -1.43 -2.35 -22.47
C CYS A 266 -2.25 -3.19 -21.49
N THR A 267 -1.94 -4.48 -21.41
CA THR A 267 -2.51 -5.41 -20.43
C THR A 267 -1.37 -6.10 -19.69
N LEU A 268 -1.36 -6.00 -18.37
CA LEU A 268 -0.37 -6.56 -17.46
C LEU A 268 -1.03 -7.65 -16.61
N ARG A 269 -0.33 -8.78 -16.38
CA ARG A 269 -0.79 -9.81 -15.43
C ARG A 269 -0.40 -9.41 -14.01
N GLY A 270 -1.37 -8.99 -13.22
CA GLY A 270 -1.18 -8.51 -11.86
C GLY A 270 -2.22 -7.47 -11.44
N TRP A 271 -2.14 -7.04 -10.19
CA TRP A 271 -3.03 -6.09 -9.55
C TRP A 271 -2.38 -4.69 -9.47
N ALA A 272 -3.05 -3.62 -9.88
CA ALA A 272 -2.55 -2.26 -9.70
C ALA A 272 -3.09 -1.64 -8.41
N ALA A 273 -2.29 -0.80 -7.76
CA ALA A 273 -2.70 -0.06 -6.57
C ALA A 273 -4.04 0.67 -6.76
N GLU A 274 -4.70 1.04 -5.66
CA GLU A 274 -5.80 2.02 -5.68
C GLU A 274 -5.35 3.37 -6.27
N GLN A 275 -4.09 3.74 -6.03
CA GLN A 275 -3.44 4.95 -6.58
C GLN A 275 -2.08 4.59 -7.21
N PRO A 276 -2.07 3.98 -8.42
CA PRO A 276 -0.89 3.38 -9.02
C PRO A 276 -0.04 4.39 -9.79
N PHE A 277 -0.59 5.55 -10.15
CA PHE A 277 0.15 6.56 -10.89
C PHE A 277 0.89 7.49 -9.96
N SER A 278 2.11 7.86 -10.38
CA SER A 278 2.68 9.09 -9.88
C SER A 278 1.86 10.30 -10.36
N PRO A 279 1.81 11.37 -9.57
CA PRO A 279 1.17 12.67 -9.85
C PRO A 279 1.71 13.44 -11.05
N ASN A 280 2.93 13.13 -11.51
CA ASN A 280 3.43 13.63 -12.80
C ASN A 280 2.97 12.75 -14.00
N GLY A 281 2.27 11.64 -13.72
CA GLY A 281 1.79 10.67 -14.71
C GLY A 281 2.90 9.89 -15.42
N GLN A 282 4.11 9.89 -14.86
CA GLN A 282 5.31 9.31 -15.49
C GLN A 282 5.72 7.96 -14.90
N THR A 283 5.17 7.58 -13.75
CA THR A 283 5.48 6.32 -13.07
C THR A 283 4.19 5.56 -12.83
N LEU A 284 4.26 4.24 -12.99
CA LEU A 284 3.18 3.31 -12.68
C LEU A 284 3.70 2.26 -11.69
N ALA A 285 3.02 2.12 -10.55
CA ALA A 285 3.20 1.02 -9.62
C ALA A 285 2.19 -0.09 -9.89
N VAL A 286 2.69 -1.29 -10.16
CA VAL A 286 1.87 -2.49 -10.37
C VAL A 286 2.41 -3.60 -9.49
N ARG A 287 1.53 -4.28 -8.77
CA ARG A 287 1.84 -5.55 -8.13
C ARG A 287 1.67 -6.63 -9.19
N LEU A 288 2.78 -7.21 -9.62
CA LEU A 288 2.77 -8.27 -10.62
C LEU A 288 2.89 -9.61 -9.90
N SER A 289 1.96 -10.52 -10.20
CA SER A 289 2.09 -11.93 -9.84
C SER A 289 2.95 -12.58 -10.92
N ASP A 290 4.22 -12.84 -10.61
CA ASP A 290 5.10 -13.56 -11.53
C ASP A 290 4.85 -15.07 -11.38
N PRO A 291 4.37 -15.78 -12.42
CA PRO A 291 4.16 -17.23 -12.33
C PRO A 291 5.47 -18.03 -12.28
N SER A 292 6.60 -17.42 -12.66
CA SER A 292 7.92 -18.05 -12.77
C SER A 292 8.85 -17.78 -11.58
N GLN A 293 8.55 -16.76 -10.77
CA GLN A 293 9.24 -16.42 -9.53
C GLN A 293 8.32 -16.73 -8.35
N LYS A 294 8.78 -17.47 -7.35
CA LYS A 294 7.98 -17.77 -6.15
C LYS A 294 7.89 -16.53 -5.25
N GLY A 295 6.96 -15.63 -5.55
CA GLY A 295 6.63 -14.48 -4.71
C GLY A 295 5.98 -13.35 -5.50
N GLU A 296 4.98 -12.70 -4.89
CA GLU A 296 4.40 -11.49 -5.46
C GLU A 296 5.38 -10.32 -5.32
N GLN A 297 5.54 -9.51 -6.37
CA GLN A 297 6.47 -8.39 -6.39
C GLN A 297 5.77 -7.11 -6.80
N ILE A 298 6.09 -6.01 -6.11
CA ILE A 298 5.65 -4.68 -6.52
C ILE A 298 6.73 -4.09 -7.42
N GLN A 299 6.33 -3.72 -8.64
CA GLN A 299 7.20 -3.20 -9.67
C GLN A 299 6.82 -1.77 -10.03
N PHE A 300 7.84 -0.93 -10.21
CA PHE A 300 7.71 0.47 -10.60
C PHE A 300 8.24 0.68 -11.99
N TRP A 301 7.41 1.24 -12.84
CA TRP A 301 7.72 1.44 -14.24
C TRP A 301 7.71 2.91 -14.60
N ASP A 302 8.75 3.37 -15.30
CA ASP A 302 8.74 4.65 -15.98
C ASP A 302 7.92 4.52 -17.27
N LEU A 303 6.83 5.24 -17.36
CA LEU A 303 5.91 5.23 -18.50
C LEU A 303 6.45 6.02 -19.71
N ARG A 304 7.56 6.76 -19.60
CA ARG A 304 8.16 7.43 -20.78
C ARG A 304 9.13 6.50 -21.51
N SER A 305 9.94 5.80 -20.75
CA SER A 305 10.99 4.92 -21.26
C SER A 305 10.55 3.45 -21.31
N GLY A 306 9.42 3.12 -20.66
CA GLY A 306 8.96 1.73 -20.51
C GLY A 306 9.84 0.91 -19.57
N GLN A 307 10.76 1.55 -18.83
CA GLN A 307 11.78 0.88 -18.05
C GLN A 307 11.32 0.59 -16.63
N LEU A 308 11.69 -0.60 -16.14
CA LEU A 308 11.58 -0.92 -14.73
C LEU A 308 12.55 -0.04 -13.93
N GLN A 309 12.02 0.76 -13.02
CA GLN A 309 12.80 1.63 -12.14
C GLN A 309 13.23 0.91 -10.86
N GLN A 310 12.31 0.20 -10.19
CA GLN A 310 12.55 -0.37 -8.86
C GLN A 310 11.64 -1.57 -8.60
N ARG A 311 12.10 -2.50 -7.76
CA ARG A 311 11.30 -3.60 -7.20
C ARG A 311 11.25 -3.48 -5.68
N PHE A 312 10.12 -3.82 -5.10
CA PHE A 312 9.95 -3.87 -3.65
C PHE A 312 9.55 -5.28 -3.22
N PRO A 313 10.08 -5.78 -2.08
CA PRO A 313 9.69 -7.07 -1.54
C PRO A 313 8.23 -7.05 -1.06
N GLY A 314 7.55 -8.19 -1.21
CA GLY A 314 6.38 -8.51 -0.38
C GLY A 314 5.05 -8.75 -1.10
N THR A 315 4.18 -9.48 -0.37
CA THR A 315 2.76 -9.79 -0.64
C THR A 315 1.81 -8.68 -0.17
N HIS A 316 2.36 -7.55 0.29
CA HIS A 316 1.63 -6.48 0.96
C HIS A 316 0.67 -5.74 0.03
N ARG A 317 -0.46 -5.25 0.58
CA ARG A 317 -1.46 -4.52 -0.20
C ARG A 317 -0.86 -3.15 -0.54
N LEU A 318 -0.38 -3.02 -1.78
CA LEU A 318 0.06 -1.75 -2.36
C LEU A 318 -1.10 -0.76 -2.31
N LYS A 319 -0.96 0.32 -1.53
CA LYS A 319 -2.03 1.30 -1.37
C LYS A 319 -1.85 2.51 -2.29
N GLY A 320 -0.62 3.00 -2.49
CA GLY A 320 -0.39 4.06 -3.48
C GLY A 320 0.97 4.74 -3.43
N ILE A 321 1.13 5.74 -4.31
CA ILE A 321 2.32 6.59 -4.41
C ILE A 321 1.97 8.02 -4.01
N SER A 322 2.87 8.65 -3.24
CA SER A 322 2.75 10.04 -2.80
C SER A 322 2.78 11.09 -3.93
N PRO A 323 2.21 12.29 -3.69
CA PRO A 323 2.16 13.43 -4.61
C PRO A 323 3.50 13.91 -5.22
N ASP A 324 4.62 13.63 -4.57
CA ASP A 324 5.94 13.99 -5.07
C ASP A 324 6.70 12.81 -5.70
N SER A 325 6.07 11.63 -5.78
CA SER A 325 6.65 10.38 -6.28
C SER A 325 7.90 9.94 -5.50
N LYS A 326 8.00 10.30 -4.21
CA LYS A 326 9.13 9.91 -3.37
C LYS A 326 8.81 8.83 -2.36
N ILE A 327 7.55 8.70 -1.97
CA ILE A 327 7.08 7.75 -0.96
C ILE A 327 6.07 6.78 -1.56
N LEU A 328 6.27 5.51 -1.26
CA LEU A 328 5.39 4.38 -1.49
C LEU A 328 4.68 3.99 -0.20
N ILE A 329 3.38 3.72 -0.29
CA ILE A 329 2.55 3.27 0.84
C ILE A 329 2.21 1.80 0.67
N MET A 330 2.61 1.01 1.66
CA MET A 330 2.27 -0.40 1.75
C MET A 330 1.54 -0.68 3.05
N GLN A 331 0.42 -1.40 2.98
CA GLN A 331 -0.17 -1.97 4.18
C GLN A 331 0.55 -3.28 4.48
N ALA A 332 1.28 -3.30 5.60
CA ALA A 332 1.97 -4.50 6.06
C ALA A 332 1.04 -5.39 6.87
N ASP A 333 1.45 -6.64 7.06
CA ASP A 333 0.70 -7.60 7.87
C ASP A 333 0.56 -7.09 9.30
N ARG A 334 -0.55 -7.45 9.94
CA ARG A 334 -0.83 -7.03 11.32
C ARG A 334 0.26 -7.56 12.25
N VAL A 335 1.00 -6.65 12.87
CA VAL A 335 1.96 -6.94 13.95
C VAL A 335 1.38 -6.39 15.25
N GLY A 336 0.82 -7.27 16.07
CA GLY A 336 0.20 -6.91 17.35
C GLY A 336 -1.19 -6.27 17.23
N PRO A 337 -1.60 -5.39 18.17
CA PRO A 337 -2.99 -4.93 18.26
C PRO A 337 -3.38 -3.98 17.11
N LYS A 338 -2.42 -3.44 16.37
CA LYS A 338 -2.65 -2.46 15.29
C LYS A 338 -2.17 -2.96 13.94
N VAL A 339 -2.88 -2.54 12.90
CA VAL A 339 -2.54 -2.73 11.49
C VAL A 339 -1.53 -1.64 11.09
N PRO A 340 -0.31 -2.01 10.65
CA PRO A 340 0.72 -1.06 10.24
C PRO A 340 0.55 -0.56 8.80
N VAL A 341 0.90 0.69 8.58
CA VAL A 341 1.13 1.27 7.25
C VAL A 341 2.59 1.67 7.14
N GLN A 342 3.29 1.14 6.15
CA GLN A 342 4.70 1.42 5.93
C GLN A 342 4.89 2.48 4.83
N LEU A 343 5.79 3.42 5.09
CA LEU A 343 6.21 4.47 4.18
C LEU A 343 7.60 4.12 3.65
N TRP A 344 7.72 3.84 2.35
CA TRP A 344 8.97 3.44 1.71
C TRP A 344 9.48 4.53 0.80
N ALA A 345 10.76 4.88 0.89
CA ALA A 345 11.39 5.79 -0.05
C ALA A 345 11.54 5.12 -1.42
N LEU A 346 10.96 5.71 -2.45
CA LEU A 346 10.92 5.14 -3.80
C LEU A 346 12.30 5.02 -4.43
N ALA A 347 13.13 6.07 -4.30
CA ALA A 347 14.45 6.12 -4.92
C ALA A 347 15.45 5.15 -4.30
N SER A 348 15.42 4.96 -2.98
CA SER A 348 16.37 4.12 -2.25
C SER A 348 15.83 2.71 -1.97
N GLY A 349 14.52 2.50 -2.08
CA GLY A 349 13.88 1.25 -1.66
C GLY A 349 13.85 1.04 -0.14
N THR A 350 14.13 2.07 0.66
CA THR A 350 14.29 1.92 2.12
C THR A 350 13.02 2.29 2.87
N LEU A 351 12.66 1.50 3.89
CA LEU A 351 11.59 1.82 4.82
C LEU A 351 11.96 3.10 5.59
N GLN A 352 11.09 4.11 5.53
CA GLN A 352 11.24 5.39 6.23
C GLN A 352 10.50 5.38 7.56
N HIS A 353 9.24 4.93 7.56
CA HIS A 353 8.39 4.95 8.74
C HIS A 353 7.40 3.77 8.74
N THR A 354 7.08 3.28 9.94
CA THR A 354 5.95 2.36 10.18
C THR A 354 4.91 3.07 11.03
N LEU A 355 3.76 3.38 10.42
CA LEU A 355 2.64 4.02 11.08
C LEU A 355 1.77 2.94 11.74
N LEU A 356 1.76 2.88 13.07
CA LEU A 356 0.86 2.00 13.82
C LEU A 356 -0.56 2.58 13.81
N ALA A 357 -1.23 2.35 12.69
CA ALA A 357 -2.33 3.21 12.28
C ALA A 357 -3.62 2.87 13.02
N HIS A 358 -4.15 1.67 12.85
CA HIS A 358 -5.54 1.36 13.23
C HIS A 358 -5.66 0.02 13.94
N THR A 359 -6.72 -0.21 14.73
CA THR A 359 -6.93 -1.51 15.43
C THR A 359 -7.69 -2.53 14.58
N GLN A 360 -8.19 -2.11 13.42
CA GLN A 360 -8.83 -2.95 12.40
C GLN A 360 -8.28 -2.59 11.02
N ASP A 361 -8.79 -3.27 9.99
CA ASP A 361 -8.34 -3.12 8.61
C ASP A 361 -8.44 -1.68 8.11
N ILE A 362 -7.46 -1.33 7.28
CA ILE A 362 -7.32 -0.02 6.66
C ILE A 362 -7.82 -0.15 5.23
N GLU A 363 -9.04 0.33 5.00
CA GLU A 363 -9.62 0.23 3.67
C GLU A 363 -9.17 1.35 2.76
N ALA A 364 -9.06 2.56 3.29
CA ALA A 364 -8.90 3.74 2.43
C ALA A 364 -7.70 4.60 2.82
N ILE A 365 -7.01 5.13 1.80
CA ILE A 365 -5.94 6.12 1.97
C ILE A 365 -6.14 7.33 1.06
N ALA A 366 -5.67 8.50 1.46
CA ALA A 366 -5.66 9.70 0.63
C ALA A 366 -4.51 10.62 1.01
N PHE A 367 -3.80 11.14 0.02
CA PHE A 367 -2.75 12.13 0.24
C PHE A 367 -3.31 13.55 0.28
N THR A 368 -2.67 14.42 1.04
CA THR A 368 -2.88 15.86 0.85
C THR A 368 -2.27 16.30 -0.48
N PRO A 369 -2.88 17.29 -1.18
CA PRO A 369 -2.38 17.74 -2.48
C PRO A 369 -0.92 18.23 -2.47
N ASP A 370 -0.47 18.76 -1.33
CA ASP A 370 0.92 19.20 -1.12
C ASP A 370 1.93 18.05 -0.92
N GLY A 371 1.46 16.81 -0.85
CA GLY A 371 2.27 15.61 -0.66
C GLY A 371 2.89 15.47 0.72
N ARG A 372 2.50 16.29 1.70
CA ARG A 372 3.14 16.30 3.03
C ARG A 372 2.46 15.40 4.04
N SER A 373 1.20 15.04 3.80
CA SER A 373 0.40 14.25 4.74
C SER A 373 -0.37 13.12 4.07
N LEU A 374 -0.67 12.10 4.85
CA LEU A 374 -1.46 10.93 4.46
C LEU A 374 -2.63 10.78 5.42
N ALA A 375 -3.85 10.67 4.91
CA ALA A 375 -5.00 10.20 5.65
C ALA A 375 -5.15 8.69 5.47
N THR A 376 -5.50 7.99 6.55
CA THR A 376 -5.83 6.56 6.58
C THR A 376 -7.19 6.38 7.24
N GLY A 377 -8.10 5.64 6.62
CA GLY A 377 -9.44 5.33 7.14
C GLY A 377 -9.62 3.84 7.42
N SER A 378 -10.27 3.50 8.54
CA SER A 378 -10.37 2.12 9.01
C SER A 378 -11.78 1.72 9.46
N TYR A 379 -12.01 0.41 9.52
CA TYR A 379 -13.15 -0.18 10.21
C TYR A 379 -13.17 0.04 11.74
N ASP A 380 -12.06 0.48 12.34
CA ASP A 380 -12.04 0.87 13.75
C ASP A 380 -12.85 2.14 14.06
N GLY A 381 -13.45 2.75 13.04
CA GLY A 381 -14.31 3.92 13.17
C GLY A 381 -13.54 5.23 13.17
N THR A 382 -12.24 5.22 12.86
CA THR A 382 -11.39 6.41 12.87
C THR A 382 -10.73 6.68 11.54
N ILE A 383 -10.41 7.95 11.32
CA ILE A 383 -9.54 8.41 10.24
C ILE A 383 -8.33 9.07 10.89
N ARG A 384 -7.12 8.78 10.44
CA ARG A 384 -5.90 9.37 10.99
C ARG A 384 -5.13 10.11 9.92
N LEU A 385 -4.68 11.32 10.24
CA LEU A 385 -3.83 12.14 9.40
C LEU A 385 -2.40 12.07 9.93
N TRP A 386 -1.46 11.78 9.05
CA TRP A 386 -0.06 11.52 9.36
C TRP A 386 0.83 12.50 8.61
N ASN A 387 1.91 12.95 9.24
CA ASN A 387 2.95 13.71 8.59
C ASN A 387 3.92 12.73 7.90
N LEU A 388 4.02 12.79 6.57
CA LEU A 388 4.83 11.83 5.81
C LEU A 388 6.34 11.97 6.06
N LYS A 389 6.81 13.16 6.42
CA LYS A 389 8.23 13.41 6.70
C LYS A 389 8.66 12.81 8.04
N THR A 390 7.81 12.91 9.05
CA THR A 390 8.15 12.53 10.44
C THR A 390 7.52 11.22 10.90
N GLY A 391 6.54 10.69 10.16
CA GLY A 391 5.76 9.53 10.59
C GLY A 391 4.78 9.82 11.73
N ALA A 392 4.75 11.05 12.26
CA ALA A 392 3.93 11.40 13.41
C ALA A 392 2.45 11.56 13.04
N ALA A 393 1.57 11.13 13.95
CA ALA A 393 0.15 11.42 13.85
C ALA A 393 -0.08 12.92 14.06
N ILE A 394 -0.74 13.56 13.10
CA ILE A 394 -1.17 14.96 13.19
C ILE A 394 -2.52 15.04 13.88
N ARG A 395 -3.45 14.16 13.51
CA ARG A 395 -4.84 14.22 13.94
C ARG A 395 -5.57 12.89 13.81
N THR A 396 -6.60 12.71 14.62
CA THR A 396 -7.60 11.66 14.46
C THR A 396 -8.98 12.29 14.29
N PHE A 397 -9.75 11.83 13.31
CA PHE A 397 -11.16 12.16 13.11
C PHE A 397 -11.98 10.97 13.60
N ASP A 398 -12.86 11.22 14.57
CA ASP A 398 -13.72 10.22 15.16
C ASP A 398 -14.98 10.04 14.31
N ALA A 399 -14.93 9.13 13.34
CA ALA A 399 -16.04 8.88 12.44
C ALA A 399 -17.15 8.02 13.09
N ARG A 400 -16.87 7.29 14.18
CA ARG A 400 -17.82 6.43 14.90
C ARG A 400 -18.58 5.44 14.02
N SER A 401 -17.99 5.09 12.88
CA SER A 401 -18.54 4.15 11.90
C SER A 401 -17.41 3.71 11.01
N LYS A 402 -17.48 2.45 10.53
CA LYS A 402 -16.55 1.91 9.55
C LYS A 402 -16.33 2.88 8.40
N VAL A 403 -15.06 3.10 8.06
CA VAL A 403 -14.65 3.99 6.97
C VAL A 403 -14.26 3.13 5.78
N TRP A 404 -15.04 3.21 4.71
CA TRP A 404 -14.84 2.42 3.51
C TRP A 404 -14.05 3.16 2.43
N SER A 405 -14.17 4.48 2.39
CA SER A 405 -13.52 5.32 1.39
C SER A 405 -13.18 6.68 1.96
N ILE A 406 -12.08 7.29 1.50
CA ILE A 406 -11.72 8.66 1.84
C ILE A 406 -11.19 9.42 0.61
N ALA A 407 -11.42 10.72 0.57
CA ALA A 407 -10.84 11.63 -0.40
C ALA A 407 -10.46 12.96 0.27
N ILE A 408 -9.39 13.61 -0.19
CA ILE A 408 -9.03 14.97 0.23
C ILE A 408 -9.25 15.90 -0.96
N SER A 409 -9.85 17.06 -0.70
CA SER A 409 -10.15 18.03 -1.76
C SER A 409 -8.84 18.55 -2.40
N PRO A 410 -8.85 18.85 -3.71
CA PRO A 410 -7.69 19.43 -4.40
C PRO A 410 -7.15 20.72 -3.77
N ASP A 411 -8.00 21.51 -3.11
CA ASP A 411 -7.58 22.70 -2.35
C ASP A 411 -6.96 22.39 -0.97
N GLY A 412 -6.93 21.12 -0.56
CA GLY A 412 -6.33 20.63 0.68
C GLY A 412 -7.09 21.00 1.95
N LYS A 413 -8.34 21.49 1.85
CA LYS A 413 -9.09 22.00 3.03
C LYS A 413 -10.08 21.00 3.59
N THR A 414 -10.61 20.10 2.77
CA THR A 414 -11.73 19.23 3.11
C THR A 414 -11.34 17.77 2.96
N LEU A 415 -11.65 16.95 3.96
CA LEU A 415 -11.63 15.49 3.86
C LEU A 415 -13.06 15.00 3.73
N VAL A 416 -13.32 14.07 2.81
CA VAL A 416 -14.59 13.37 2.68
C VAL A 416 -14.39 11.91 3.05
N SER A 417 -15.30 11.34 3.83
CA SER A 417 -15.29 9.93 4.22
C SER A 417 -16.62 9.25 3.92
N GLY A 418 -16.55 8.08 3.28
CA GLY A 418 -17.68 7.20 3.02
C GLY A 418 -17.84 6.13 4.11
N HIS A 419 -19.07 5.90 4.53
CA HIS A 419 -19.43 4.97 5.61
C HIS A 419 -20.44 3.91 5.13
N GLY A 420 -21.39 3.51 5.98
CA GLY A 420 -22.56 2.72 5.57
C GLY A 420 -23.41 3.51 4.58
N ASP A 421 -24.56 4.00 4.99
CA ASP A 421 -25.52 4.71 4.14
C ASP A 421 -25.30 6.24 4.06
N PHE A 422 -24.15 6.74 4.53
CA PHE A 422 -23.84 8.17 4.56
C PHE A 422 -22.37 8.48 4.31
N ALA A 423 -22.10 9.72 3.92
CA ALA A 423 -20.76 10.28 3.88
C ALA A 423 -20.65 11.49 4.81
N ARG A 424 -19.43 11.86 5.19
CA ARG A 424 -19.14 13.04 6.02
C ARG A 424 -18.06 13.89 5.39
N THR A 425 -18.17 15.20 5.58
CA THR A 425 -17.13 16.15 5.21
C THR A 425 -16.50 16.73 6.46
N TRP A 426 -15.18 16.87 6.47
CA TRP A 426 -14.41 17.32 7.62
C TRP A 426 -13.51 18.46 7.20
N ASN A 427 -13.37 19.46 8.05
CA ASN A 427 -12.29 20.43 7.89
C ASN A 427 -10.98 19.73 8.22
N LEU A 428 -10.08 19.62 7.24
CA LEU A 428 -8.84 18.87 7.37
C LEU A 428 -7.92 19.47 8.46
N LYS A 429 -7.91 20.80 8.58
CA LYS A 429 -7.06 21.52 9.54
C LYS A 429 -7.56 21.37 10.97
N THR A 430 -8.85 21.60 11.20
CA THR A 430 -9.43 21.63 12.56
C THR A 430 -9.90 20.27 13.05
N GLY A 431 -10.16 19.32 12.14
CA GLY A 431 -10.75 18.02 12.52
C GLY A 431 -12.27 18.04 12.66
N GLN A 432 -12.89 19.20 12.51
CA GLN A 432 -14.31 19.35 12.79
C GLN A 432 -15.15 18.78 11.66
N LEU A 433 -16.19 18.03 12.03
CA LEU A 433 -17.26 17.65 11.12
C LEU A 433 -17.92 18.92 10.59
N THR A 434 -18.04 19.02 9.27
CA THR A 434 -18.69 20.17 8.60
C THR A 434 -20.09 19.78 8.14
N HIS A 435 -20.23 18.69 7.39
CA HIS A 435 -21.52 18.22 6.87
C HIS A 435 -21.67 16.70 7.01
N SER A 436 -22.92 16.26 7.14
CA SER A 436 -23.33 14.86 7.04
C SER A 436 -24.19 14.69 5.78
N LEU A 437 -23.68 13.98 4.80
CA LEU A 437 -24.32 13.72 3.51
C LEU A 437 -25.18 12.47 3.64
N LYS A 438 -26.48 12.66 3.92
CA LYS A 438 -27.45 11.59 4.19
C LYS A 438 -28.46 11.45 3.07
N GLY A 439 -29.15 10.30 3.02
CA GLY A 439 -30.20 10.02 2.05
C GLY A 439 -29.70 9.21 0.86
N GLN A 440 -28.61 8.46 1.01
CA GLN A 440 -28.20 7.45 0.04
C GLN A 440 -29.06 6.20 0.23
N ALA A 441 -29.23 5.39 -0.83
CA ALA A 441 -29.87 4.08 -0.70
C ALA A 441 -29.20 3.21 0.38
N THR A 442 -29.94 2.26 0.93
CA THR A 442 -29.50 1.37 2.02
C THR A 442 -28.36 0.44 1.57
N ASP A 443 -27.13 0.95 1.51
CA ASP A 443 -25.91 0.20 1.25
C ASP A 443 -24.67 1.04 1.61
N TYR A 444 -23.49 0.41 1.62
CA TYR A 444 -22.20 1.04 1.94
C TYR A 444 -21.77 2.06 0.88
N VAL A 445 -21.28 3.22 1.33
CA VAL A 445 -20.59 4.21 0.50
C VAL A 445 -19.18 3.69 0.19
N ARG A 446 -19.09 2.78 -0.77
CA ARG A 446 -17.86 2.10 -1.14
C ARG A 446 -16.82 3.04 -1.76
N SER A 447 -17.26 4.13 -2.40
CA SER A 447 -16.35 5.08 -3.03
C SER A 447 -16.82 6.52 -2.87
N VAL A 448 -15.86 7.40 -2.59
CA VAL A 448 -16.04 8.86 -2.62
C VAL A 448 -14.99 9.51 -3.53
N ALA A 449 -15.37 10.57 -4.24
CA ALA A 449 -14.47 11.37 -5.05
C ALA A 449 -14.84 12.87 -4.96
N ILE A 450 -13.87 13.75 -5.18
CA ILE A 450 -14.07 15.20 -5.19
C ILE A 450 -13.62 15.73 -6.55
N SER A 451 -14.41 16.62 -7.15
CA SER A 451 -14.09 17.23 -8.44
C SER A 451 -12.82 18.09 -8.38
N PRO A 452 -12.06 18.24 -9.48
CA PRO A 452 -10.81 19.01 -9.50
C PRO A 452 -10.95 20.48 -9.06
N ASP A 453 -12.12 21.08 -9.29
CA ASP A 453 -12.44 22.45 -8.89
C ASP A 453 -12.84 22.60 -7.40
N SER A 454 -12.83 21.50 -6.63
CA SER A 454 -13.26 21.45 -5.24
C SER A 454 -14.70 21.98 -5.02
N GLN A 455 -15.61 21.74 -5.97
CA GLN A 455 -17.02 22.16 -5.84
C GLN A 455 -17.99 20.99 -5.65
N THR A 456 -17.66 19.80 -6.12
CA THR A 456 -18.57 18.66 -6.18
C THR A 456 -17.98 17.44 -5.50
N ILE A 457 -18.79 16.73 -4.72
CA ILE A 457 -18.49 15.42 -4.15
C ILE A 457 -19.34 14.41 -4.92
N ALA A 458 -18.74 13.30 -5.33
CA ALA A 458 -19.46 12.12 -5.79
C ALA A 458 -19.37 11.02 -4.73
N THR A 459 -20.49 10.39 -4.43
CA THR A 459 -20.58 9.21 -3.55
C THR A 459 -21.25 8.07 -4.29
N GLY A 460 -20.68 6.87 -4.17
CA GLY A 460 -21.17 5.68 -4.86
C GLY A 460 -21.66 4.63 -3.88
N THR A 461 -22.89 4.16 -4.07
CA THR A 461 -23.52 3.06 -3.34
C THR A 461 -24.01 1.99 -4.33
N HIS A 462 -24.83 1.06 -3.86
CA HIS A 462 -25.58 0.18 -4.75
C HIS A 462 -26.66 0.97 -5.49
N GLY A 463 -26.62 0.91 -6.83
CA GLY A 463 -27.62 1.45 -7.75
C GLY A 463 -27.60 2.96 -7.94
N GLU A 464 -26.85 3.72 -7.13
CA GLU A 464 -26.88 5.19 -7.14
C GLU A 464 -25.48 5.80 -7.05
N ILE A 465 -25.28 6.89 -7.79
CA ILE A 465 -24.18 7.84 -7.57
C ILE A 465 -24.81 9.18 -7.22
N LYS A 466 -24.51 9.72 -6.04
CA LYS A 466 -25.02 11.03 -5.62
C LYS A 466 -23.95 12.10 -5.75
N LEU A 467 -24.37 13.25 -6.25
CA LEU A 467 -23.53 14.44 -6.42
C LEU A 467 -23.95 15.50 -5.43
N TRP A 468 -22.99 15.95 -4.63
CA TRP A 468 -23.20 16.91 -3.56
C TRP A 468 -22.35 18.13 -3.81
N ARG A 469 -22.82 19.30 -3.39
CA ARG A 469 -22.02 20.51 -3.42
C ARG A 469 -21.11 20.54 -2.18
N LEU A 470 -19.81 20.68 -2.38
CA LEU A 470 -18.80 20.60 -1.32
C LEU A 470 -19.01 21.67 -0.23
N ARG A 471 -19.38 22.89 -0.64
CA ARG A 471 -19.45 24.06 0.27
C ARG A 471 -20.50 23.91 1.38
N ASP A 472 -21.65 23.33 1.07
CA ASP A 472 -22.85 23.31 1.93
C ASP A 472 -23.41 21.90 2.14
N GLY A 473 -22.84 20.88 1.49
CA GLY A 473 -23.29 19.49 1.60
C GLY A 473 -24.64 19.22 0.93
N ALA A 474 -25.18 20.16 0.14
CA ALA A 474 -26.48 20.00 -0.50
C ALA A 474 -26.39 18.95 -1.63
N LEU A 475 -27.40 18.08 -1.70
CA LEU A 475 -27.58 17.17 -2.84
C LEU A 475 -27.89 18.00 -4.10
N VAL A 476 -27.09 17.81 -5.14
CA VAL A 476 -27.22 18.49 -6.44
C VAL A 476 -27.90 17.59 -7.45
N ASN A 477 -27.49 16.32 -7.52
CA ASN A 477 -28.02 15.37 -8.48
C ASN A 477 -27.88 13.92 -8.01
N THR A 478 -28.67 13.01 -8.58
CA THR A 478 -28.54 11.55 -8.40
C THR A 478 -28.49 10.89 -9.77
N LEU A 479 -27.44 10.11 -10.02
CA LEU A 479 -27.26 9.33 -11.23
C LEU A 479 -27.62 7.87 -10.93
N ASN A 480 -28.48 7.29 -11.75
CA ASN A 480 -28.91 5.89 -11.60
C ASN A 480 -27.87 4.95 -12.20
N ASN A 481 -27.19 4.18 -11.34
CA ASN A 481 -26.22 3.15 -11.72
C ASN A 481 -26.86 1.75 -11.69
N THR A 482 -28.11 1.62 -12.16
CA THR A 482 -28.77 0.33 -12.33
C THR A 482 -28.53 -0.21 -13.74
N PRO A 483 -28.06 -1.45 -13.92
CA PRO A 483 -27.88 -2.05 -15.24
C PRO A 483 -29.19 -2.06 -16.04
N ALA A 484 -29.10 -1.81 -17.34
CA ALA A 484 -30.25 -1.83 -18.24
C ALA A 484 -30.75 -3.27 -18.55
N GLU A 485 -29.88 -4.27 -18.43
CA GLU A 485 -30.18 -5.67 -18.68
C GLU A 485 -30.20 -6.44 -17.35
N ARG A 486 -31.19 -7.33 -17.16
CA ARG A 486 -31.25 -8.21 -15.97
C ARG A 486 -30.12 -9.22 -16.01
N GLY A 487 -29.01 -8.89 -15.36
CA GLY A 487 -27.84 -9.75 -15.15
C GLY A 487 -27.08 -9.28 -13.90
N ARG A 488 -26.66 -10.24 -13.07
CA ARG A 488 -25.88 -10.14 -11.81
C ARG A 488 -26.04 -8.85 -10.97
N LEU A 489 -26.56 -9.02 -9.75
CA LEU A 489 -26.77 -7.94 -8.75
C LEU A 489 -25.54 -7.04 -8.51
N CYS A 490 -24.31 -7.53 -8.72
CA CYS A 490 -23.09 -6.74 -8.52
C CYS A 490 -22.90 -5.61 -9.55
N ALA A 491 -23.58 -5.64 -10.69
CA ALA A 491 -23.45 -4.61 -11.72
C ALA A 491 -24.11 -3.27 -11.29
N SER A 492 -24.93 -3.29 -10.25
CA SER A 492 -25.44 -2.08 -9.59
C SER A 492 -24.44 -1.48 -8.58
N GLU A 493 -23.46 -2.24 -8.09
CA GLU A 493 -22.53 -1.75 -7.07
C GLU A 493 -21.52 -0.75 -7.66
N VAL A 494 -21.37 0.42 -7.03
CA VAL A 494 -20.30 1.36 -7.40
C VAL A 494 -19.06 1.07 -6.56
N TRP A 495 -18.03 0.47 -7.14
CA TRP A 495 -16.80 0.11 -6.43
C TRP A 495 -15.74 1.21 -6.43
N SER A 496 -15.62 1.97 -7.52
CA SER A 496 -14.69 3.11 -7.60
C SER A 496 -15.31 4.26 -8.36
N LEU A 497 -14.97 5.48 -7.94
CA LEU A 497 -15.33 6.75 -8.56
C LEU A 497 -14.09 7.60 -8.76
N LYS A 498 -13.96 8.23 -9.94
CA LYS A 498 -12.90 9.19 -10.24
C LYS A 498 -13.39 10.27 -11.21
N PHE A 499 -13.18 11.53 -10.88
CA PHE A 499 -13.38 12.63 -11.82
C PHE A 499 -12.22 12.70 -12.82
N SER A 500 -12.51 13.10 -14.05
CA SER A 500 -11.49 13.48 -15.02
C SER A 500 -10.76 14.74 -14.55
N PRO A 501 -9.47 14.92 -14.88
CA PRO A 501 -8.71 16.10 -14.46
C PRO A 501 -9.27 17.44 -14.98
N ASP A 502 -9.94 17.43 -16.13
CA ASP A 502 -10.67 18.60 -16.67
C ASP A 502 -12.00 18.89 -15.95
N GLY A 503 -12.42 17.99 -15.05
CA GLY A 503 -13.65 18.07 -14.30
C GLY A 503 -14.92 17.99 -15.16
N GLN A 504 -14.88 17.47 -16.38
CA GLN A 504 -16.04 17.35 -17.26
C GLN A 504 -16.73 15.99 -17.15
N THR A 505 -15.98 14.95 -16.78
CA THR A 505 -16.47 13.57 -16.75
C THR A 505 -16.27 12.97 -15.36
N LEU A 506 -17.20 12.11 -14.95
CA LEU A 506 -17.06 11.22 -13.81
C LEU A 506 -17.01 9.78 -14.34
N ALA A 507 -16.00 9.01 -13.93
CA ALA A 507 -15.92 7.59 -14.19
C ALA A 507 -16.37 6.80 -12.95
N SER A 508 -17.15 5.74 -13.17
CA SER A 508 -17.49 4.75 -12.14
C SER A 508 -17.19 3.32 -12.61
N SER A 509 -16.77 2.44 -11.70
CA SER A 509 -16.65 1.00 -11.99
C SER A 509 -17.59 0.15 -11.15
N ASN A 510 -17.92 -1.03 -11.69
CA ASN A 510 -18.63 -2.11 -11.02
C ASN A 510 -18.01 -3.47 -11.42
N CYS A 511 -18.69 -4.57 -11.11
CA CYS A 511 -18.20 -5.91 -11.44
C CYS A 511 -18.18 -6.27 -12.94
N GLU A 512 -18.67 -5.41 -13.84
CA GLU A 512 -18.83 -5.71 -15.28
C GLU A 512 -18.35 -4.57 -16.20
N MET A 513 -18.41 -3.32 -15.77
CA MET A 513 -18.38 -2.14 -16.63
C MET A 513 -17.66 -0.96 -15.97
N ILE A 514 -17.13 -0.08 -16.83
CA ILE A 514 -16.73 1.28 -16.48
C ILE A 514 -17.71 2.24 -17.15
N ASN A 515 -18.48 2.98 -16.37
CA ASN A 515 -19.43 3.97 -16.85
C ASN A 515 -18.81 5.35 -16.84
N LEU A 516 -19.07 6.14 -17.90
CA LEU A 516 -18.68 7.54 -18.00
C LEU A 516 -19.92 8.43 -17.98
N TRP A 517 -19.92 9.37 -17.05
CA TRP A 517 -21.01 10.31 -16.79
C TRP A 517 -20.54 11.72 -17.12
N ASN A 518 -21.33 12.46 -17.91
CA ASN A 518 -21.29 13.91 -17.85
C ASN A 518 -22.22 14.32 -16.72
N TYR A 519 -21.68 15.10 -15.78
CA TYR A 519 -22.34 15.43 -14.54
C TYR A 519 -22.56 16.94 -14.36
N LYS A 520 -22.07 17.75 -15.32
CA LYS A 520 -22.16 19.21 -15.30
C LYS A 520 -23.42 19.72 -15.99
#